data_AF-A0A1Q7WPX1-F1
#
_entry.id   AF-A0A1Q7WPX1-F1
#
_cell.length_a   1.000
_cell.length_b   1.000
_cell.length_c   1.000
_cell.angle_alpha   90.00
_cell.angle_beta   90.00
_cell.angle_gamma   90.00
#
_symmetry.space_group_name_H-M   'P 1'
#
loop_
_entity.id
_entity.type
_entity.pdbx_description
1 polymer ?
#
loop_
_entity_poly.entity_id
_entity_poly.type
_entity_poly.pdbx_seq_one_letter_code
_entity_poly.pdbx_strand_id
1 'polypeptide(L)'
;MRQTYARFGAFRLAFLVTLGLLVVQYVLGMISNLEVQFPGNLPGGNAWGWVWSHSLIIQLHIYIGTLLLVVALVALVLSSVARNIVGSIAAAAGLALIILAWLSGAAFLASQQNTLSLWMALGFMGALVAYILGYSLSRSLDRKL
;
A
#
# COMPACT_ATOMS: atom_id res chain seq x y z
N MET A 1 -20.98 1.71 25.99
CA MET A 1 -19.97 0.62 25.99
C MET A 1 -19.91 -0.15 24.66
N ARG A 2 -21.00 -0.73 24.14
CA ARG A 2 -21.00 -1.55 22.91
C ARG A 2 -20.48 -0.84 21.62
N GLN A 3 -20.76 0.46 21.45
CA GLN A 3 -20.27 1.25 20.31
C GLN A 3 -18.75 1.48 20.30
N THR A 4 -18.12 1.60 21.47
CA THR A 4 -16.67 1.88 21.58
C THR A 4 -15.87 0.66 21.13
N TYR A 5 -16.25 -0.54 21.58
CA TYR A 5 -15.61 -1.79 21.18
C TYR A 5 -15.71 -2.06 19.66
N ALA A 6 -16.85 -1.76 19.04
CA ALA A 6 -17.03 -1.91 17.60
C ALA A 6 -16.09 -1.01 16.78
N ARG A 7 -15.87 0.24 17.23
CA ARG A 7 -14.94 1.20 16.58
C ARG A 7 -13.49 0.75 16.66
N PHE A 8 -13.07 0.23 17.83
CA PHE A 8 -11.73 -0.34 18.00
C PHE A 8 -11.50 -1.61 17.16
N GLY A 9 -12.51 -2.49 17.08
CA GLY A 9 -12.46 -3.67 16.21
C GLY A 9 -12.34 -3.31 14.73
N ALA A 10 -13.12 -2.34 14.25
CA ALA A 10 -13.11 -1.89 12.86
C ALA A 10 -11.74 -1.30 12.46
N PHE A 11 -11.15 -0.45 13.30
CA PHE A 11 -9.80 0.09 13.08
C PHE A 11 -8.75 -1.02 12.96
N ARG A 12 -8.75 -1.99 13.88
CA ARG A 12 -7.78 -3.10 13.87
C ARG A 12 -7.96 -3.98 12.64
N LEU A 13 -9.19 -4.24 12.25
CA LEU A 13 -9.48 -5.00 11.03
C LEU A 13 -8.96 -4.25 9.80
N ALA A 14 -9.18 -2.94 9.70
CA ALA A 14 -8.66 -2.15 8.60
C ALA A 14 -7.13 -2.23 8.49
N PHE A 15 -6.41 -2.13 9.61
CA PHE A 15 -4.95 -2.32 9.65
C PHE A 15 -4.52 -3.71 9.17
N LEU A 16 -5.20 -4.77 9.63
CA LEU A 16 -4.90 -6.14 9.19
C LEU A 16 -5.17 -6.34 7.70
N VAL A 17 -6.28 -5.80 7.19
CA VAL A 17 -6.60 -5.85 5.76
C VAL A 17 -5.53 -5.11 4.95
N THR A 18 -5.13 -3.90 5.38
CA THR A 18 -4.04 -3.17 4.72
C THR A 18 -2.73 -3.98 4.70
N LEU A 19 -2.37 -4.61 5.82
CA LEU A 19 -1.18 -5.46 5.90
C LEU A 19 -1.27 -6.68 4.97
N GLY A 20 -2.43 -7.35 4.92
CA GLY A 20 -2.67 -8.45 4.00
C GLY A 20 -2.53 -8.03 2.54
N LEU A 21 -3.13 -6.89 2.16
CA LEU A 21 -3.02 -6.34 0.82
C LEU A 21 -1.59 -5.91 0.48
N LEU A 22 -0.83 -5.36 1.42
CA LEU A 22 0.60 -5.06 1.24
C LEU A 22 1.40 -6.33 0.94
N VAL A 23 1.13 -7.44 1.62
CA VAL A 23 1.80 -8.73 1.34
C VAL A 23 1.45 -9.22 -0.08
N VAL A 24 0.17 -9.15 -0.48
CA VAL A 24 -0.24 -9.49 -1.84
C VAL A 24 0.46 -8.60 -2.87
N GLN A 25 0.55 -7.29 -2.59
CA GLN A 25 1.21 -6.33 -3.46
C GLN A 25 2.71 -6.65 -3.63
N TYR A 26 3.38 -7.04 -2.55
CA TYR A 26 4.77 -7.47 -2.59
C TYR A 26 4.97 -8.68 -3.51
N VAL A 27 4.14 -9.71 -3.36
CA VAL A 27 4.20 -10.93 -4.19
C VAL A 27 3.98 -10.57 -5.67
N LEU A 28 2.95 -9.78 -5.98
CA LEU A 28 2.70 -9.36 -7.36
C LEU A 28 3.83 -8.50 -7.92
N GLY A 29 4.43 -7.62 -7.12
CA GLY A 29 5.57 -6.80 -7.51
C GLY A 29 6.81 -7.65 -7.81
N MET A 30 7.08 -8.66 -6.97
CA MET A 30 8.16 -9.63 -7.18
C MET A 30 7.97 -10.41 -8.48
N ILE A 31 6.78 -10.98 -8.70
CA ILE A 31 6.48 -11.70 -9.95
C ILE A 31 6.63 -10.75 -11.15
N SER A 32 6.13 -9.51 -11.05
CA SER A 32 6.26 -8.52 -12.12
C SER A 32 7.72 -8.21 -12.46
N ASN A 33 8.58 -8.05 -11.44
CA ASN A 33 10.01 -7.75 -11.65
C ASN A 33 10.81 -8.93 -12.20
N LEU A 34 10.43 -10.17 -11.87
CA LEU A 34 11.15 -11.37 -12.29
C LEU A 34 10.69 -11.89 -13.66
N GLU A 35 9.39 -11.81 -13.93
CA GLU A 35 8.77 -12.53 -15.05
C GLU A 35 8.30 -11.61 -16.18
N VAL A 36 8.14 -10.30 -15.95
CA VAL A 36 7.63 -9.37 -16.97
C VAL A 36 8.76 -8.55 -17.57
N GLN A 37 8.97 -8.72 -18.87
CA GLN A 37 9.93 -7.92 -19.64
C GLN A 37 9.19 -6.97 -20.57
N PHE A 38 9.46 -5.68 -20.43
CA PHE A 38 8.91 -4.69 -21.35
C PHE A 38 9.67 -4.67 -22.67
N PRO A 39 8.98 -4.50 -23.82
CA PRO A 39 9.65 -4.31 -25.10
C PRO A 39 10.51 -3.03 -25.11
N GLY A 40 11.71 -3.11 -25.69
CA GLY A 40 12.62 -1.95 -25.78
C GLY A 40 12.20 -0.89 -26.80
N ASN A 41 11.21 -1.15 -27.64
CA ASN A 41 10.72 -0.26 -28.71
C ASN A 41 9.41 0.45 -28.38
N LEU A 42 9.05 0.56 -27.09
CA LEU A 42 7.84 1.26 -26.68
C LEU A 42 7.93 2.76 -27.02
N PRO A 43 6.89 3.35 -27.63
CA PRO A 43 6.85 4.78 -27.95
C PRO A 43 7.14 5.65 -26.72
N GLY A 44 8.26 6.37 -26.74
CA GLY A 44 8.70 7.22 -25.63
C GLY A 44 9.01 6.48 -24.32
N GLY A 45 9.22 5.15 -24.36
CA GLY A 45 9.42 4.32 -23.16
C GLY A 45 8.15 4.09 -22.34
N ASN A 46 6.98 4.49 -22.86
CA ASN A 46 5.72 4.39 -22.14
C ASN A 46 5.11 2.98 -22.29
N ALA A 47 5.06 2.24 -21.18
CA ALA A 47 4.56 0.89 -21.09
C ALA A 47 3.06 0.78 -20.76
N TRP A 48 2.35 1.89 -20.50
CA TRP A 48 0.94 1.86 -20.08
C TRP A 48 0.04 1.10 -21.04
N GLY A 49 0.06 1.44 -22.33
CA GLY A 49 -0.77 0.77 -23.34
C GLY A 49 -0.42 -0.71 -23.51
N TRP A 50 0.87 -1.04 -23.37
CA TRP A 50 1.34 -2.42 -23.45
C TRP A 50 0.85 -3.27 -22.29
N VAL A 51 0.94 -2.75 -21.05
CA VAL A 51 0.47 -3.42 -19.83
C VAL A 51 -0.99 -3.83 -19.96
N TRP A 52 -1.86 -2.91 -20.38
CA TRP A 52 -3.30 -3.16 -20.52
C TRP A 52 -3.64 -4.22 -21.58
N SER A 53 -2.75 -4.43 -22.53
CA SER A 53 -2.96 -5.40 -23.61
C SER A 53 -2.28 -6.75 -23.37
N HIS A 54 -1.24 -6.83 -22.51
CA HIS A 54 -0.36 -8.00 -22.46
C HIS A 54 -0.04 -8.53 -21.06
N SER A 55 -0.20 -7.76 -19.97
CA SER A 55 0.26 -8.18 -18.64
C SER A 55 -0.83 -8.13 -17.59
N LEU A 56 -1.54 -9.25 -17.41
CA LEU A 56 -2.54 -9.39 -16.36
C LEU A 56 -1.95 -9.23 -14.95
N ILE A 57 -0.70 -9.67 -14.73
CA ILE A 57 -0.03 -9.60 -13.42
C ILE A 57 0.18 -8.13 -13.02
N ILE A 58 0.69 -7.30 -13.94
CA ILE A 58 0.88 -5.87 -13.66
C ILE A 58 -0.48 -5.17 -13.52
N GLN A 59 -1.49 -5.54 -14.31
CA GLN A 59 -2.84 -4.99 -14.14
C GLN A 59 -3.41 -5.28 -12.75
N LEU A 60 -3.30 -6.52 -12.27
CA LEU A 60 -3.70 -6.89 -10.91
C LEU A 60 -2.90 -6.12 -9.86
N HIS A 61 -1.59 -5.95 -10.07
CA HIS A 61 -0.74 -5.13 -9.19
C HIS A 61 -1.22 -3.67 -9.14
N ILE A 62 -1.60 -3.07 -10.27
CA ILE A 62 -2.16 -1.71 -10.32
C ILE A 62 -3.50 -1.65 -9.59
N TYR A 63 -4.42 -2.58 -9.86
CA TYR A 63 -5.74 -2.60 -9.23
C TYR A 63 -5.66 -2.75 -7.71
N ILE A 64 -4.84 -3.70 -7.23
CA ILE A 64 -4.65 -3.92 -5.78
C ILE A 64 -3.91 -2.74 -5.16
N GLY A 65 -2.91 -2.17 -5.84
CA GLY A 65 -2.22 -0.96 -5.39
C GLY A 65 -3.17 0.24 -5.24
N THR A 66 -4.09 0.44 -6.17
CA THR A 66 -5.11 1.49 -6.09
C THR A 66 -6.15 1.20 -5.00
N LEU A 67 -6.59 -0.06 -4.85
CA LEU A 67 -7.47 -0.47 -3.75
C LEU A 67 -6.81 -0.21 -2.39
N LEU A 68 -5.51 -0.49 -2.29
CA LEU A 68 -4.73 -0.28 -1.07
C LEU A 68 -4.72 1.19 -0.63
N LEU A 69 -4.70 2.15 -1.55
CA LEU A 69 -4.86 3.58 -1.22
C LEU A 69 -6.20 3.86 -0.54
N VAL A 70 -7.29 3.30 -1.07
CA VAL A 70 -8.63 3.47 -0.49
C VAL A 70 -8.71 2.85 0.89
N VAL A 71 -8.22 1.61 1.05
CA VAL A 71 -8.24 0.91 2.35
C VAL A 71 -7.35 1.61 3.37
N ALA A 72 -6.18 2.12 2.97
CA ALA A 72 -5.29 2.90 3.83
C ALA A 72 -5.95 4.21 4.30
N LEU A 73 -6.69 4.89 3.41
CA LEU A 73 -7.48 6.06 3.79
C LEU A 73 -8.59 5.70 4.80
N VAL A 74 -9.30 4.59 4.58
CA VAL A 74 -10.30 4.07 5.53
C VAL A 74 -9.66 3.77 6.89
N ALA A 75 -8.47 3.14 6.91
CA ALA A 75 -7.74 2.86 8.14
C ALA A 75 -7.40 4.13 8.93
N LEU A 76 -6.99 5.21 8.24
CA LEU A 76 -6.74 6.52 8.84
C LEU A 76 -8.02 7.19 9.38
N VAL A 77 -9.13 7.11 8.65
CA VAL A 77 -10.41 7.64 9.13
C VAL A 77 -10.86 6.89 10.38
N LEU A 78 -10.81 5.56 10.36
CA LEU A 78 -11.23 4.73 11.49
C LEU A 78 -10.35 4.92 12.72
N SER A 79 -9.03 5.04 12.55
CA SER A 79 -8.12 5.32 13.68
C SER A 79 -8.43 6.68 14.32
N SER A 80 -8.78 7.67 13.50
CA SER A 80 -9.11 9.03 13.95
C SER A 80 -10.45 9.08 14.67
N VAL A 81 -11.46 8.38 14.15
CA VAL A 81 -12.77 8.22 14.81
C VAL A 81 -12.65 7.45 16.13
N ALA A 82 -11.75 6.46 16.19
CA ALA A 82 -11.43 5.73 17.41
C ALA A 82 -10.58 6.55 18.41
N ARG A 83 -10.16 7.78 18.04
CA ARG A 83 -9.27 8.65 18.82
C ARG A 83 -7.94 7.99 19.21
N ASN A 84 -7.47 7.03 18.41
CA ASN A 84 -6.20 6.37 18.63
C ASN A 84 -5.09 7.17 17.93
N ILE A 85 -4.44 8.07 18.68
CA ILE A 85 -3.42 8.97 18.14
C ILE A 85 -2.26 8.20 17.49
N VAL A 86 -1.79 7.11 18.14
CA VAL A 86 -0.72 6.28 17.60
C VAL A 86 -1.12 5.62 16.28
N GLY A 87 -2.34 5.08 16.22
CA GLY A 87 -2.93 4.50 15.02
C GLY A 87 -3.09 5.52 13.91
N SER A 88 -3.55 6.74 14.21
CA SER A 88 -3.69 7.80 13.22
C SER A 88 -2.35 8.28 12.65
N ILE A 89 -1.33 8.45 13.49
CA ILE A 89 0.01 8.82 13.01
C ILE A 89 0.58 7.71 12.10
N ALA A 90 0.46 6.46 12.52
CA ALA A 90 0.91 5.31 11.73
C ALA A 90 0.17 5.17 10.40
N ALA A 91 -1.17 5.32 10.40
CA ALA A 91 -1.98 5.26 9.20
C ALA A 91 -1.67 6.41 8.23
N ALA A 92 -1.44 7.63 8.75
CA ALA A 92 -1.09 8.78 7.94
C ALA A 92 0.29 8.61 7.29
N ALA A 93 1.30 8.21 8.07
CA ALA A 93 2.63 7.92 7.54
C ALA A 93 2.59 6.78 6.51
N GLY A 94 1.89 5.69 6.82
CA GLY A 94 1.71 4.57 5.91
C GLY A 94 1.00 4.95 4.61
N LEU A 95 -0.07 5.74 4.69
CA LEU A 95 -0.78 6.24 3.51
C LEU A 95 0.13 7.11 2.62
N ALA A 96 0.88 8.04 3.21
CA ALA A 96 1.82 8.88 2.46
C ALA A 96 2.87 8.04 1.71
N LEU A 97 3.36 6.97 2.35
CA LEU A 97 4.34 6.05 1.76
C LEU A 97 3.73 5.15 0.68
N ILE A 98 2.46 4.74 0.82
CA ILE A 98 1.72 4.04 -0.25
C ILE A 98 1.51 4.98 -1.44
N ILE A 99 1.18 6.26 -1.22
CA ILE A 99 1.06 7.26 -2.28
C ILE A 99 2.38 7.43 -3.02
N LEU A 100 3.50 7.57 -2.29
CA LEU A 100 4.83 7.64 -2.89
C LEU A 100 5.10 6.40 -3.75
N ALA A 101 4.79 5.21 -3.23
CA ALA A 101 5.01 3.97 -3.97
C ALA A 101 4.17 3.90 -5.24
N TRP A 102 2.88 4.25 -5.15
CA TRP A 102 1.95 4.24 -6.28
C TRP A 102 2.36 5.22 -7.37
N LEU A 103 2.70 6.47 -7.00
CA LEU A 103 3.15 7.48 -7.95
C LEU A 103 4.48 7.09 -8.62
N SER A 104 5.39 6.49 -7.85
CA SER A 104 6.67 6.01 -8.38
C SER A 104 6.48 4.86 -9.36
N GLY A 105 5.57 3.91 -9.07
CA GLY A 105 5.20 2.83 -9.99
C GLY A 105 4.52 3.34 -11.27
N ALA A 106 3.61 4.30 -11.15
CA ALA A 106 2.97 4.95 -12.30
C ALA A 106 3.99 5.67 -13.20
N ALA A 107 4.95 6.38 -12.60
CA ALA A 107 6.03 7.05 -13.31
C ALA A 107 7.03 6.05 -13.92
N PHE A 108 7.27 4.91 -13.26
CA PHE A 108 8.08 3.82 -13.80
C PHE A 108 7.46 3.26 -15.08
N LEU A 109 6.15 3.05 -15.13
CA LEU A 109 5.49 2.62 -16.38
C LEU A 109 5.58 3.66 -17.49
N ALA A 110 5.71 4.95 -17.17
CA ALA A 110 5.84 6.01 -18.17
C ALA A 110 7.27 6.17 -18.73
N SER A 111 8.29 5.72 -18.00
CA SER A 111 9.69 6.07 -18.29
C SER A 111 10.70 4.93 -18.21
N GLN A 112 10.32 3.79 -17.60
CA GLN A 112 11.15 2.61 -17.36
C GLN A 112 12.45 2.86 -16.58
N GLN A 113 12.51 3.94 -15.79
CA GLN A 113 13.70 4.25 -14.98
C GLN A 113 13.76 3.40 -13.71
N ASN A 114 14.80 2.58 -13.56
CA ASN A 114 15.00 1.70 -12.39
C ASN A 114 14.98 2.44 -11.04
N THR A 115 15.41 3.70 -11.00
CA THR A 115 15.36 4.54 -9.79
C THR A 115 13.92 4.70 -9.25
N LEU A 116 12.92 4.77 -10.14
CA LEU A 116 11.51 4.87 -9.73
C LEU A 116 11.00 3.54 -9.15
N SER A 117 11.48 2.41 -9.65
CA SER A 117 11.21 1.09 -9.06
C SER A 117 11.81 0.97 -7.65
N LEU A 118 13.01 1.53 -7.43
CA LEU A 118 13.61 1.61 -6.09
C LEU A 118 12.77 2.49 -5.14
N TRP A 119 12.35 3.69 -5.57
CA TRP A 119 11.49 4.56 -4.77
C TRP A 119 10.15 3.89 -4.44
N MET A 120 9.59 3.13 -5.38
CA MET A 120 8.39 2.33 -5.15
C MET A 120 8.61 1.28 -4.06
N ALA A 121 9.73 0.55 -4.11
CA ALA A 121 10.07 -0.46 -3.10
C ALA A 121 10.31 0.16 -1.72
N LEU A 122 10.99 1.32 -1.65
CA LEU A 122 11.22 2.04 -0.39
C LEU A 122 9.91 2.55 0.22
N GLY A 123 9.01 3.12 -0.59
CA GLY A 123 7.68 3.53 -0.16
C GLY A 123 6.87 2.35 0.37
N PHE A 124 6.89 1.21 -0.34
CA PHE A 124 6.27 -0.03 0.11
C PHE A 124 6.80 -0.50 1.47
N MET A 125 8.13 -0.61 1.62
CA MET A 125 8.76 -1.07 2.87
C MET A 125 8.45 -0.15 4.03
N GLY A 126 8.52 1.17 3.82
CA GLY A 126 8.16 2.15 4.83
C GLY A 126 6.69 2.04 5.26
N ALA A 127 5.77 1.87 4.29
CA ALA A 127 4.36 1.67 4.58
C ALA A 127 4.11 0.39 5.40
N LEU A 128 4.75 -0.72 5.02
CA LEU A 128 4.65 -1.99 5.73
C LEU A 128 5.08 -1.83 7.20
N VAL A 129 6.23 -1.20 7.44
CA VAL A 129 6.73 -0.93 8.80
C VAL A 129 5.76 -0.04 9.57
N ALA A 130 5.26 1.04 8.96
CA ALA A 130 4.32 1.95 9.61
C ALA A 130 3.05 1.23 10.08
N TYR A 131 2.45 0.39 9.23
CA TYR A 131 1.25 -0.37 9.58
C TYR A 131 1.51 -1.47 10.62
N ILE A 132 2.67 -2.16 10.58
CA ILE A 132 3.06 -3.14 11.62
C ILE A 132 3.21 -2.45 12.97
N LEU A 133 3.91 -1.32 13.02
CA LEU A 133 4.13 -0.56 14.26
C LEU A 133 2.81 0.00 14.80
N GLY A 134 1.99 0.61 13.95
CA GLY A 134 0.68 1.14 14.37
C GLY A 134 -0.26 0.05 14.90
N TYR A 135 -0.27 -1.12 14.29
CA TYR A 135 -1.04 -2.26 14.79
C TYR A 135 -0.51 -2.78 16.14
N SER A 136 0.80 -2.91 16.27
CA SER A 136 1.44 -3.48 17.47
C SER A 136 1.36 -2.54 18.67
N LEU A 137 1.62 -1.25 18.47
CA LEU A 137 1.60 -0.24 19.53
C LEU A 137 0.18 0.11 19.98
N SER A 138 -0.80 0.13 19.08
CA SER A 138 -2.20 0.31 19.48
C SER A 138 -2.70 -0.86 20.35
N ARG A 139 -2.25 -2.09 20.05
CA ARG A 139 -2.59 -3.28 20.86
C ARG A 139 -1.97 -3.25 22.26
N SER A 140 -0.75 -2.73 22.41
CA SER A 140 -0.05 -2.72 23.71
C SER A 140 -0.63 -1.67 24.66
N LEU A 141 -1.06 -0.52 24.15
CA LEU A 141 -1.74 0.53 24.91
C LEU A 141 -3.11 0.06 25.43
N ASP A 142 -3.88 -0.64 24.59
CA ASP A 142 -5.20 -1.17 24.97
C ASP A 142 -5.14 -2.27 26.04
N ARG A 143 -3.98 -2.91 26.25
CA ARG A 143 -3.79 -3.93 27.31
C ARG A 143 -3.43 -3.34 28.67
N LYS A 144 -3.02 -2.08 28.72
CA LYS A 144 -2.57 -1.40 29.94
C LYS A 144 -3.66 -0.57 30.61
N LEU A 145 -4.79 -0.35 29.94
CA LEU A 145 -5.98 0.36 30.42
C LEU A 145 -7.08 -0.63 30.79
#